data_AF-A0A8J3BAH0-F1
#
_entry.id   AF-A0A8J3BAH0-F1
#
_cell.length_a   1.000
_cell.length_b   1.000
_cell.length_c   1.000
_cell.angle_alpha   90.00
_cell.angle_beta   90.00
_cell.angle_gamma   90.00
#
_symmetry.space_group_name_H-M   'P 1'
#
loop_
_entity.id
_entity.type
_entity.pdbx_description
1 polymer ?
#
loop_
_entity_poly.entity_id
_entity_poly.type
_entity_poly.pdbx_seq_one_letter_code
_entity_poly.pdbx_strand_id
1 'polypeptide(L)' 'MANGALPRTWLVSVDLPIEAASPSEAARLFWQYVGELGPGELPVFVAPTDDELSLRAYVSGAEVNLDPEEDD' A
#
# COMPACT_ATOMS: atom_id res chain seq x y z
N MET A 1 -31.90 9.38 -11.58
CA MET A 1 -30.73 10.08 -12.16
C MET A 1 -29.53 9.54 -11.41
N ALA A 2 -28.72 8.68 -12.04
CA ALA A 2 -27.49 8.19 -11.42
C ALA A 2 -26.55 9.39 -11.27
N ASN A 3 -26.16 9.71 -10.04
CA ASN A 3 -25.29 10.82 -9.72
C ASN A 3 -23.91 10.49 -10.32
N GLY A 4 -23.58 11.09 -11.46
CA GLY A 4 -22.33 10.84 -12.18
C GLY A 4 -21.15 11.49 -11.46
N ALA A 5 -20.71 10.90 -10.35
CA ALA A 5 -19.45 11.30 -9.74
C ALA A 5 -18.33 10.94 -10.73
N LEU A 6 -17.52 11.95 -11.09
CA LEU A 6 -16.32 11.73 -11.89
C LEU A 6 -15.38 10.76 -11.15
N PRO A 7 -14.65 9.88 -11.86
CA PRO A 7 -13.69 8.99 -11.24
C PRO A 7 -12.66 9.81 -10.45
N ARG A 8 -12.40 9.40 -9.20
CA ARG A 8 -11.39 10.01 -8.34
C ARG A 8 -10.02 9.39 -8.62
N THR A 9 -8.96 10.19 -8.55
CA THR A 9 -7.58 9.71 -8.62
C THR A 9 -7.12 9.27 -7.23
N TRP A 10 -6.39 8.16 -7.18
CA TRP A 10 -5.88 7.57 -5.94
C TRP A 10 -4.35 7.48 -6.01
N LEU A 11 -3.69 7.80 -4.91
CA LEU A 11 -2.31 7.40 -4.64
C LEU A 11 -2.34 5.97 -4.12
N VAL A 12 -1.53 5.11 -4.74
CA VAL A 12 -1.41 3.70 -4.37
C VAL A 12 0.07 3.37 -4.24
N SER A 13 0.48 2.91 -3.07
CA SER A 13 1.85 2.52 -2.79
C SER A 13 1.92 1.19 -2.04
N VAL A 14 3.06 0.51 -2.15
CA VAL A 14 3.45 -0.58 -1.26
C VAL A 14 4.66 -0.05 -0.51
N ASP A 15 4.59 -0.04 0.82
CA ASP A 15 5.70 0.38 1.66
C ASP A 15 6.31 -0.85 2.34
N LEU A 16 7.60 -1.08 2.08
CA LEU A 16 8.35 -2.21 2.62
C LEU A 16 9.63 -1.69 3.27
N PRO A 17 9.81 -1.87 4.58
CA PRO A 17 11.08 -1.56 5.22
C PRO A 17 12.13 -2.55 4.73
N ILE A 18 13.07 -2.08 3.92
CA ILE A 18 14.16 -2.90 3.36
C ILE A 18 15.49 -2.39 3.86
N GLU A 19 16.19 -3.24 4.60
CA GLU A 19 17.59 -3.03 4.97
C GLU A 19 18.50 -3.57 3.87
N ALA A 20 19.37 -2.72 3.32
CA ALA A 20 20.29 -3.07 2.24
C ALA A 20 21.57 -2.23 2.29
N ALA A 21 22.67 -2.73 1.73
CA ALA A 21 23.94 -2.01 1.72
C ALA A 21 23.99 -0.87 0.67
N SER A 22 23.05 -0.85 -0.28
CA SER A 22 22.97 0.17 -1.33
C SER A 22 21.56 0.37 -1.88
N PRO A 23 21.27 1.52 -2.52
CA PRO A 23 19.96 1.76 -3.14
C PRO A 23 19.59 0.75 -4.24
N SER A 24 20.57 0.29 -5.03
CA SER A 24 20.34 -0.71 -6.08
C SER A 24 19.99 -2.08 -5.50
N GLU A 25 20.61 -2.45 -4.38
CA GLU A 25 20.28 -3.66 -3.65
C GLU A 25 18.89 -3.57 -3.02
N ALA A 26 18.53 -2.43 -2.41
CA ALA A 26 17.18 -2.21 -1.89
C ALA A 26 16.11 -2.38 -2.99
N ALA A 27 16.34 -1.82 -4.18
CA ALA A 27 15.44 -2.00 -5.32
C ALA A 27 15.34 -3.46 -5.79
N ARG A 28 16.46 -4.20 -5.79
CA ARG A 28 16.45 -5.63 -6.13
C ARG A 28 15.62 -6.43 -5.12
N LEU A 29 15.83 -6.20 -3.82
CA LEU A 29 15.11 -6.87 -2.74
C LEU A 29 13.62 -6.52 -2.75
N PHE A 30 13.27 -5.27 -3.05
CA PHE A 30 11.88 -4.86 -3.22
C PHE A 30 11.16 -5.71 -4.27
N TRP A 31 11.75 -5.84 -5.47
CA TRP A 31 11.14 -6.65 -6.53
C TRP A 31 11.12 -8.14 -6.20
N GLN A 32 12.11 -8.62 -5.44
CA GLN A 32 12.10 -9.98 -4.94
C GLN A 32 10.91 -10.21 -3.99
N TYR A 33 10.71 -9.35 -2.97
CA TYR A 33 9.60 -9.46 -2.03
C TYR A 33 8.23 -9.29 -2.70
N VAL A 34 8.11 -8.37 -3.66
CA VAL A 34 6.89 -8.22 -4.46
C VAL A 34 6.55 -9.53 -5.19
N GLY A 35 7.55 -10.21 -5.76
CA GLY A 35 7.37 -11.48 -6.44
C GLY A 35 7.05 -12.66 -5.51
N GLU A 36 7.63 -12.67 -4.30
CA GLU A 36 7.48 -13.77 -3.33
C GLU A 36 6.17 -13.70 -2.54
N LEU A 37 5.79 -12.52 -2.06
CA LEU A 37 4.62 -12.32 -1.17
C LEU A 37 3.31 -12.09 -1.95
N GLY A 38 3.36 -11.28 -3.01
CA GLY A 38 2.21 -10.99 -3.86
C GLY A 38 1.02 -10.32 -3.15
N PRO A 39 -0.15 -10.22 -3.81
CA PRO A 39 -1.30 -9.43 -3.35
C PRO A 39 -2.05 -10.04 -2.15
N GLY A 40 -1.74 -11.30 -1.81
CA GLY A 40 -2.31 -12.00 -0.66
C GLY A 40 -1.71 -11.56 0.68
N GLU A 41 -0.47 -11.08 0.65
CA GLU A 41 0.32 -10.80 1.86
C GLU A 41 0.79 -9.35 1.91
N LEU A 42 1.02 -8.70 0.76
CA LEU A 42 1.48 -7.32 0.72
C LEU A 42 0.34 -6.33 0.97
N PRO A 43 0.45 -5.44 1.96
CA PRO A 43 -0.45 -4.33 2.09
C PRO A 43 -0.19 -3.30 0.99
N VAL A 44 -1.26 -2.80 0.39
CA VAL A 44 -1.24 -1.57 -0.41
C VAL A 44 -1.83 -0.44 0.40
N PHE A 45 -1.16 0.70 0.42
CA PHE A 45 -1.66 1.92 1.04
C PHE A 45 -2.34 2.77 -0.02
N VAL A 46 -3.56 3.18 0.28
CA VAL A 46 -4.43 3.92 -0.64
C VAL A 46 -4.88 5.20 0.01
N ALA A 47 -4.66 6.33 -0.67
CA ALA A 47 -5.18 7.63 -0.28
C ALA A 47 -5.71 8.37 -1.51
N PRO A 48 -6.76 9.18 -1.40
CA PRO A 48 -7.16 10.06 -2.49
C PRO A 48 -6.07 11.14 -2.71
N THR A 49 -5.83 11.54 -3.96
CA THR A 49 -4.79 12.54 -4.26
C THR A 49 -5.03 13.92 -3.62
N ASP A 50 -6.27 14.22 -3.23
CA ASP A 50 -6.65 15.47 -2.58
C ASP A 50 -6.61 15.41 -1.05
N ASP A 51 -6.34 14.23 -0.47
CA ASP A 51 -6.20 14.02 0.98
C ASP A 51 -5.22 12.87 1.23
N GLU A 52 -3.94 13.14 0.96
CA GLU A 52 -2.87 12.14 1.03
C GLU A 52 -2.61 11.60 2.45
N LEU A 53 -3.15 12.27 3.49
CA LEU A 53 -2.99 11.87 4.89
C LEU A 53 -4.03 10.84 5.33
N SER A 54 -5.12 10.62 4.58
CA SER A 54 -6.12 9.59 4.88
C SER A 54 -5.74 8.20 4.33
N LEU A 55 -4.45 7.85 4.42
CA LEU A 55 -3.92 6.56 4.00
C LEU A 55 -4.62 5.41 4.74
N ARG A 56 -5.11 4.45 3.95
CA ARG A 56 -5.70 3.20 4.44
C ARG A 56 -4.98 2.02 3.82
N ALA A 57 -4.74 0.99 4.62
CA ALA A 57 -4.09 -0.23 4.17
C ALA A 57 -5.12 -1.25 3.67
N TYR A 58 -4.79 -1.95 2.60
CA TYR A 58 -5.61 -3.03 2.05
C TYR A 58 -4.76 -4.25 1.73
N VAL A 59 -5.27 -5.44 2.05
CA VAL A 59 -4.70 -6.72 1.61
C VAL A 59 -5.76 -7.47 0.82
N SER A 60 -5.42 -7.92 -0.39
CA SER A 60 -6.39 -8.55 -1.31
C SER A 60 -7.70 -7.76 -1.53
N GLY A 61 -7.63 -6.42 -1.41
CA GLY A 61 -8.77 -5.51 -1.56
C GLY A 61 -9.67 -5.36 -0.33
N ALA A 62 -9.36 -6.04 0.78
CA ALA A 62 -10.01 -5.81 2.07
C ALA A 62 -9.20 -4.81 2.89
N GLU A 63 -9.86 -3.82 3.49
CA GLU A 63 -9.22 -2.87 4.41
C GLU A 63 -8.72 -3.63 5.65
N VAL A 64 -7.49 -3.35 6.05
CA VAL A 64 -6.85 -3.93 7.24
C VAL A 64 -6.34 -2.80 8.13
N ASN A 65 -6.51 -2.94 9.44
CA ASN A 65 -5.82 -2.09 10.38
C ASN A 65 -4.40 -2.65 10.56
N LEU A 66 -3.39 -1.80 10.35
CA LEU A 66 -1.99 -2.15 10.56
C LEU A 66 -1.41 -1.43 11.79
N ASP A 67 -2.22 -0.71 12.56
CA ASP A 67 -1.79 -0.06 13.78
C ASP A 67 -1.57 -1.12 14.88
N PRO A 68 -0.32 -1.40 15.27
CA PRO A 68 -0.02 -2.38 16.30
C PRO A 68 -0.55 -1.96 17.69
N GLU A 69 -0.89 -0.70 17.90
CA GLU A 69 -1.45 -0.21 19.17
C GLU A 69 -2.98 -0.41 19.28
N GLU A 70 -3.67 -0.73 18.18
CA GLU A 70 -5.12 -0.98 18.17
C GLU A 70 -5.49 -2.48 18.20
N ASP A 71 -4.51 -3.38 18.14
CA ASP A 71 -4.67 -4.83 18.37
C ASP A 71 -4.62 -5.16 19.88
N ASP A 72 -5.64 -4.73 20.65
CA ASP A 72 -5.89 -5.12 22.06
C ASP A 72 -7.15 -6.00 22.20
#